data_AF-A0A1H6SGE0-F1
#
_entry.id   AF-A0A1H6SGE0-F1
#
_cell.length_a   1.000
_cell.length_b   1.000
_cell.length_c   1.000
_cell.angle_alpha   90.00
_cell.angle_beta   90.00
_cell.angle_gamma   90.00
#
_symmetry.space_group_name_H-M   'P 1'
#
loop_
_entity.id
_entity.type
_entity.pdbx_description
1 polymer ?
#
loop_
_entity_poly.entity_id
_entity_poly.type
_entity_poly.pdbx_seq_one_letter_code
_entity_poly.pdbx_strand_id
1 'polypeptide(L)' 'MLAETAYQVIEALNEKEKSRLYTMLGVQSALNNKTKTSTKKKSLLSDAEATEYLLRKLKKYS' A
#
# COMPACT_ATOMS: atom_id res chain seq x y z
N MET A 1 26.20 -6.97 24.19
CA MET A 1 24.99 -6.12 24.17
C MET A 1 23.79 -7.06 24.16
N LEU A 2 22.86 -6.91 25.09
CA LEU A 2 21.70 -7.82 25.21
C LEU A 2 20.59 -7.41 24.24
N ALA A 3 19.83 -8.36 23.72
CA ALA A 3 18.71 -8.07 22.81
C ALA A 3 17.67 -7.12 23.43
N GLU A 4 17.45 -7.24 24.74
CA GLU A 4 16.57 -6.38 25.54
C GLU A 4 17.04 -4.91 25.53
N THR A 5 18.35 -4.69 25.66
CA THR A 5 18.91 -3.32 25.62
C THR A 5 18.76 -2.68 24.25
N ALA A 6 18.87 -3.45 23.16
CA ALA A 6 18.64 -2.94 21.82
C ALA A 6 17.17 -2.57 21.59
N TYR A 7 16.23 -3.35 22.13
CA TYR A 7 14.80 -3.07 22.03
C TYR A 7 14.44 -1.73 22.67
N GLN A 8 14.89 -1.49 23.91
CA GLN A 8 14.61 -0.24 24.63
C GLN A 8 15.18 0.97 23.88
N VAL A 9 16.38 0.84 23.31
CA VAL A 9 16.99 1.89 22.49
C VAL A 9 16.18 2.16 21.23
N ILE A 10 15.72 1.11 20.53
CA ILE A 10 14.89 1.27 19.33
C ILE A 10 13.55 1.92 19.68
N GLU A 11 12.93 1.55 20.80
CA GLU A 11 11.63 2.09 21.23
C GLU A 11 11.71 3.59 21.59
N ALA A 12 12.83 4.05 22.14
CA ALA A 12 13.05 5.45 22.47
C ALA A 12 13.24 6.38 21.25
N LEU A 13 13.48 5.82 20.05
CA LEU A 13 13.66 6.61 18.83
C LEU A 13 12.35 7.18 18.26
N ASN A 14 12.45 8.28 17.53
CA ASN A 14 11.32 8.83 16.77
C ASN A 14 10.94 7.90 15.60
N GLU A 15 9.67 7.95 15.15
CA GLU A 15 9.15 7.08 14.08
C GLU A 15 9.95 7.17 12.77
N LYS A 16 10.44 8.37 12.44
CA LYS A 16 11.31 8.61 11.26
C LYS A 16 12.65 7.89 11.39
N GLU A 17 13.21 7.83 12.58
CA GLU A 17 14.50 7.20 12.84
C GLU A 17 14.34 5.69 12.92
N LYS A 18 13.26 5.19 13.54
CA LYS A 18 12.87 3.77 13.53
C LYS A 18 12.72 3.24 12.12
N SER A 19 12.00 3.95 11.25
CA SER A 19 11.80 3.51 9.86
C SER A 19 13.10 3.47 9.06
N ARG A 20 13.99 4.45 9.24
CA ARG A 20 15.33 4.46 8.64
C ARG A 20 16.19 3.29 9.15
N LEU A 21 16.17 3.02 10.45
CA LEU A 21 16.92 1.94 11.10
C LEU A 21 16.43 0.56 10.63
N TYR A 22 15.12 0.33 10.56
CA TYR A 22 14.57 -0.91 10.00
C TYR A 22 14.94 -1.12 8.54
N THR A 23 14.98 -0.04 7.75
CA THR A 23 15.44 -0.09 6.35
C THR A 23 16.91 -0.49 6.25
N MET A 24 17.78 0.09 7.10
CA MET A 24 19.22 -0.24 7.14
C MET A 24 19.49 -1.68 7.57
N LEU A 25 18.71 -2.20 8.52
CA LEU A 25 18.82 -3.59 8.97
C LEU A 25 18.15 -4.60 8.03
N GLY A 26 17.50 -4.14 6.95
CA GLY A 26 16.76 -5.01 6.02
C GLY A 26 15.54 -5.69 6.65
N VAL A 27 15.09 -5.22 7.82
CA VAL A 27 13.92 -5.77 8.51
C VAL A 27 12.70 -5.15 7.86
N GLN A 28 11.96 -5.95 7.09
CA GLN A 28 10.65 -5.55 6.58
C GLN A 28 9.75 -5.25 7.77
N SER A 29 9.53 -3.96 8.05
CA SER A 29 8.54 -3.55 9.04
C SER A 29 7.21 -4.17 8.64
N ALA A 30 6.58 -4.93 9.53
CA ALA A 30 5.25 -5.47 9.28
C ALA A 30 4.21 -4.37 8.95
N LEU A 31 4.53 -3.11 9.28
CA LEU A 31 3.76 -1.93 8.89
C LEU A 31 3.78 -1.66 7.37
N ASN A 32 4.88 -2.01 6.69
CA ASN A 32 5.04 -1.93 5.23
C ASN A 32 4.44 -3.14 4.51
N ASN A 33 4.04 -4.19 5.24
CA ASN A 33 3.27 -5.32 4.71
C ASN A 33 1.79 -4.99 4.51
N LYS A 34 1.40 -3.71 4.54
CA LYS A 34 0.32 -3.27 3.66
C LYS A 34 0.83 -3.47 2.25
N THR A 35 0.74 -4.72 1.78
CA THR A 35 0.68 -5.08 0.38
C THR A 35 -0.10 -3.95 -0.25
N LYS A 36 0.56 -3.14 -1.09
CA LYS A 36 -0.15 -2.35 -2.08
C LYS A 36 -0.95 -3.40 -2.79
N THR A 37 -2.21 -3.58 -2.37
CA THR A 37 -3.13 -4.51 -2.98
C THR A 37 -3.02 -4.12 -4.43
N SER A 38 -2.53 -5.05 -5.24
CA SER A 38 -2.48 -4.87 -6.68
C SER A 38 -3.88 -4.43 -7.05
N THR A 39 -4.09 -3.13 -7.19
CA THR A 39 -5.26 -2.55 -7.83
C THR A 39 -5.08 -3.07 -9.21
N LYS A 40 -5.71 -4.23 -9.49
CA LYS A 40 -5.84 -4.81 -10.81
C LYS A 40 -6.23 -3.62 -11.66
N LYS A 41 -5.28 -3.09 -12.43
CA LYS A 41 -5.53 -1.92 -13.27
C LYS A 41 -6.67 -2.41 -14.15
N LYS A 42 -7.87 -1.86 -13.94
CA LYS A 42 -9.00 -2.20 -14.78
C LYS A 42 -8.51 -1.92 -16.20
N SER A 43 -8.55 -2.93 -17.06
CA SER A 43 -8.19 -2.76 -18.46
C SER A 43 -8.88 -1.50 -18.95
N LEU A 44 -8.11 -0.58 -19.52
CA LEU A 44 -8.71 0.60 -20.12
C LEU A 44 -9.67 0.08 -21.19
N LEU A 45 -10.95 0.42 -21.05
CA LEU A 45 -11.99 0.05 -22.00
C LEU A 45 -11.66 0.69 -23.34
N SER A 46 -11.92 -0.02 -24.44
CA SER A 46 -11.89 0.59 -25.77
C SER A 46 -12.98 1.66 -25.87
N ASP A 47 -12.79 2.67 -26.73
CA ASP A 47 -13.78 3.75 -26.94
C ASP A 47 -15.17 3.20 -27.30
N ALA A 48 -15.21 2.10 -28.06
CA ALA A 48 -16.44 1.39 -28.40
C ALA A 48 -17.13 0.78 -27.16
N GLU A 49 -16.36 0.15 -26.26
CA GLU A 49 -16.92 -0.46 -25.03
C GLU A 49 -17.36 0.60 -24.01
N ALA A 50 -16.66 1.74 -23.96
CA ALA A 50 -17.01 2.86 -23.08
C ALA A 50 -18.38 3.47 -23.45
N THR A 51 -18.64 3.63 -24.75
CA THR A 51 -19.91 4.19 -25.25
C THR A 51 -21.10 3.25 -24.97
N GLU A 52 -20.97 1.95 -25.24
CA GLU A 52 -22.00 0.96 -24.90
C GLU A 52 -22.29 0.92 -23.40
N TYR A 53 -21.25 0.98 -22.56
CA TYR A 53 -21.42 1.02 -21.12
C TYR A 53 -22.25 2.23 -20.66
N LEU A 54 -21.96 3.42 -21.20
CA LEU A 54 -22.71 4.64 -20.88
C LEU A 54 -24.18 4.55 -21.32
N LEU A 55 -24.45 4.06 -22.53
CA LEU A 55 -25.82 3.87 -23.02
C LEU A 55 -26.61 2.88 -22.16
N ARG A 56 -25.99 1.76 -21.75
CA ARG A 56 -26.61 0.79 -20.83
C ARG A 56 -26.90 1.42 -19.46
N LYS A 57 -25.98 2.25 -18.96
CA LYS A 57 -26.14 2.94 -17.69
C LYS A 57 -27.34 3.89 -17.77
N LEU A 58 -27.44 4.73 -18.79
CA LEU A 58 -28.55 5.67 -18.97
C LEU A 58 -29.92 4.99 -19.03
N LYS A 59 -30.06 3.90 -19.79
CA LYS A 59 -31.32 3.11 -19.86
C LYS A 59 -31.76 2.49 -18.54
N LYS A 60 -30.83 2.27 -17.61
CA LYS A 60 -31.16 1.71 -16.29
C LYS A 60 -31.70 2.76 -15.31
N TYR A 61 -31.46 4.04 -15.58
CA TYR A 61 -31.92 5.16 -14.75
C TYR A 61 -33.08 5.95 -15.38
N SER A 62 -33.52 5.58 -16.59
CA SER A 62 -34.72 6.10 -17.25
C SER A 62 -35.95 5.27 -16.96
#